data_AF-A0A7H8KGM9-F1
#
_entry.id   AF-A0A7H8KGM9-F1
#
_cell.length_a   1.000
_cell.length_b   1.000
_cell.length_c   1.000
_cell.angle_alpha   90.00
_cell.angle_beta   90.00
_cell.angle_gamma   90.00
#
_symmetry.space_group_name_H-M   'P 1'
#
loop_
_entity.id
_entity.type
_entity.pdbx_description
1 polymer ?
#
loop_
_entity_poly.entity_id
_entity_poly.type
_entity_poly.pdbx_seq_one_letter_code
_entity_poly.pdbx_strand_id
1 'polypeptide(L)'
;MITTRLPVPGDGPRPERPRSVGSRPPHTPLRPTWCCRADGQPWPCGEARLLLRSEYDANSAGLTIYLAGLMYEAMRDLYHLNPHDGPEPRTLFDRFVAWGAARRPIAHRRPDSL
;
A
#
# COMPACT_ATOMS: atom_id res chain seq x y z
N MET A 1 17.90 20.36 26.81
CA MET A 1 16.83 19.55 26.20
C MET A 1 17.24 19.22 24.77
N ILE A 2 17.60 17.98 24.48
CA ILE A 2 18.02 17.56 23.13
C ILE A 2 16.74 17.35 22.32
N THR A 3 16.38 18.33 21.49
CA THR A 3 15.37 18.15 20.44
C THR A 3 16.06 17.43 19.30
N THR A 4 15.94 16.11 19.25
CA THR A 4 16.36 15.35 18.07
C THR A 4 15.34 15.63 16.97
N ARG A 5 15.58 16.69 16.20
CA ARG A 5 14.80 17.00 15.01
C ARG A 5 15.21 15.97 13.95
N LEU A 6 14.58 14.79 13.99
CA LEU A 6 14.73 13.77 12.96
C LEU A 6 14.41 14.43 11.61
N PRO A 7 15.27 14.26 10.59
CA PRO A 7 14.95 14.74 9.25
C PRO A 7 13.62 14.10 8.83
N VAL A 8 12.71 14.92 8.30
CA VAL A 8 11.46 14.42 7.74
C VAL A 8 11.85 13.43 6.64
N PRO A 9 11.40 12.17 6.68
CA PRO A 9 11.60 11.25 5.58
C PRO A 9 11.14 11.94 4.29
N GLY A 10 11.96 11.88 3.24
CA GLY A 10 11.56 12.42 1.93
C GLY A 10 10.23 11.80 1.50
N ASP A 11 9.48 12.51 0.65
CA ASP A 11 8.20 12.02 0.17
C ASP A 11 8.35 10.58 -0.34
N GLY A 12 7.57 9.66 0.24
CA GLY A 12 7.52 8.28 -0.20
C GLY A 12 7.26 8.14 -1.71
N PRO A 13 7.39 6.92 -2.26
CA PRO A 13 7.22 6.70 -3.69
C PRO A 13 5.88 7.27 -4.16
N ARG A 14 5.89 7.99 -5.29
CA ARG A 14 4.65 8.52 -5.87
C ARG A 14 3.69 7.36 -6.11
N PRO A 15 2.45 7.45 -5.62
CA PRO A 15 1.54 6.33 -5.72
C PRO A 15 0.86 6.31 -7.09
N GLU A 16 1.64 5.95 -8.11
CA GLU A 16 1.20 5.86 -9.50
C GLU A 16 0.65 4.47 -9.86
N ARG A 17 0.65 3.54 -8.90
CA ARG A 17 0.17 2.17 -9.06
C ARG A 17 -1.13 1.93 -8.29
N PRO A 18 -1.94 0.96 -8.72
CA PRO A 18 -1.80 0.16 -9.94
C PRO A 18 -2.03 0.96 -11.22
N ARG A 19 -1.36 0.54 -12.31
CA ARG A 19 -1.56 1.15 -13.64
C ARG A 19 -2.97 0.81 -14.16
N SER A 20 -3.58 1.75 -14.88
CA SER A 20 -4.84 1.47 -15.59
C SER A 20 -4.60 0.54 -16.76
N VAL A 21 -5.48 -0.45 -16.94
CA VAL A 21 -5.56 -1.25 -18.16
C VAL A 21 -6.67 -0.66 -19.03
N GLY A 22 -6.31 -0.04 -20.16
CA GLY A 22 -7.26 0.58 -21.09
C GLY A 22 -7.69 1.99 -20.70
N SER A 23 -8.92 2.38 -21.07
CA SER A 23 -9.47 3.73 -20.89
C SER A 23 -10.08 4.01 -19.52
N ARG A 24 -10.11 3.01 -18.62
CA ARG A 24 -10.72 3.18 -17.29
C ARG A 24 -9.78 4.00 -16.39
N PRO A 25 -10.31 4.92 -15.55
CA PRO A 25 -9.48 5.67 -14.62
C PRO A 25 -8.62 4.73 -13.76
N PRO A 26 -7.33 5.06 -13.54
CA PRO A 26 -6.46 4.22 -12.72
C PRO A 26 -6.96 4.21 -11.27
N HIS A 27 -6.92 3.03 -10.66
CA HIS A 27 -7.28 2.83 -9.25
C HIS A 27 -6.14 3.28 -8.32
N THR A 28 -5.57 4.46 -8.55
CA THR A 28 -4.50 5.07 -7.76
C THR A 28 -5.06 5.88 -6.59
N PRO A 29 -4.29 6.07 -5.50
CA PRO A 29 -4.74 6.86 -4.38
C PRO A 29 -4.69 8.37 -4.67
N LEU A 30 -5.60 9.09 -4.04
CA LEU A 30 -5.68 10.53 -4.01
C LEU A 30 -5.16 11.02 -2.65
N ARG A 31 -3.98 11.66 -2.61
CA ARG A 31 -3.51 12.36 -1.40
C ARG A 31 -4.25 13.70 -1.23
N PRO A 32 -4.48 14.19 0.01
CA PRO A 32 -4.12 13.59 1.29
C PRO A 32 -5.20 12.68 1.90
N THR A 33 -6.34 12.47 1.23
CA THR A 33 -7.47 11.69 1.80
C THR A 33 -7.28 10.18 1.70
N TRP A 34 -6.38 9.73 0.82
CA TRP A 34 -6.13 8.33 0.49
C TRP A 34 -7.38 7.56 0.06
N CYS A 35 -8.26 8.24 -0.67
CA CYS A 35 -9.36 7.62 -1.43
C CYS A 35 -8.88 7.19 -2.81
N CYS A 36 -9.53 6.20 -3.41
CA CYS A 36 -9.26 5.78 -4.77
C CYS A 36 -9.82 6.81 -5.76
N ARG A 37 -9.03 7.17 -6.79
CA ARG A 37 -9.47 8.11 -7.83
C ARG A 37 -10.61 7.58 -8.69
N ALA A 38 -10.74 6.27 -8.85
CA ALA A 38 -11.70 5.66 -9.75
C ALA A 38 -13.09 5.45 -9.11
N ASP A 39 -13.14 5.10 -7.83
CA ASP A 39 -14.39 4.72 -7.15
C ASP A 39 -14.66 5.47 -5.83
N GLY A 40 -13.74 6.33 -5.39
CA GLY A 40 -13.87 7.11 -4.15
C GLY A 40 -13.73 6.31 -2.85
N GLN A 41 -13.56 4.99 -2.92
CA GLN A 41 -13.44 4.13 -1.73
C GLN A 41 -12.09 4.32 -1.03
N PRO A 42 -11.95 3.94 0.25
CA PRO A 42 -10.65 3.96 0.92
C PRO A 42 -9.62 3.14 0.14
N TRP A 43 -8.56 3.80 -0.33
CA TRP A 43 -7.49 3.14 -1.07
C TRP A 43 -6.59 2.38 -0.10
N PRO A 44 -6.19 1.11 -0.34
CA PRO A 44 -6.46 0.32 -1.55
C PRO A 44 -7.89 -0.23 -1.58
N CYS A 45 -8.64 0.14 -2.63
CA CYS A 45 -9.97 -0.40 -2.91
C CYS A 45 -9.88 -1.84 -3.46
N GLY A 46 -11.00 -2.56 -3.56
CA GLY A 46 -11.01 -3.96 -4.00
C GLY A 46 -10.27 -4.22 -5.31
N GLU A 47 -10.56 -3.39 -6.33
CA GLU A 47 -9.91 -3.48 -7.64
C GLU A 47 -8.41 -3.15 -7.55
N ALA A 48 -8.03 -2.12 -6.78
CA ALA A 48 -6.63 -1.78 -6.59
C ALA A 48 -5.83 -2.95 -5.99
N ARG A 49 -6.42 -3.67 -5.02
CA ARG A 49 -5.79 -4.85 -4.41
C ARG A 49 -5.57 -5.96 -5.42
N LEU A 50 -6.55 -6.22 -6.29
CA LEU A 50 -6.44 -7.24 -7.34
C LEU A 50 -5.36 -6.89 -8.35
N LEU A 51 -5.38 -5.65 -8.86
CA LEU A 51 -4.41 -5.18 -9.84
C LEU A 51 -2.98 -5.16 -9.27
N LEU A 52 -2.79 -4.71 -8.03
CA LEU A 52 -1.49 -4.71 -7.38
C LEU A 52 -0.92 -6.12 -7.17
N ARG A 53 -1.76 -7.10 -6.81
CA ARG A 53 -1.32 -8.50 -6.74
C ARG A 53 -0.90 -9.03 -8.10
N SER A 54 -1.67 -8.72 -9.14
CA SER A 54 -1.35 -9.12 -10.51
C SER A 54 -0.03 -8.49 -10.99
N GLU A 55 0.17 -7.19 -10.75
CA GLU A 55 1.38 -6.46 -11.16
C GLU A 55 2.64 -6.94 -10.42
N TYR A 56 2.49 -7.43 -9.19
CA TYR A 56 3.58 -7.91 -8.35
C TYR A 56 3.56 -9.44 -8.11
N ASP A 57 2.92 -10.23 -8.97
CA ASP A 57 2.76 -11.67 -8.77
C ASP A 57 4.11 -12.39 -8.56
N ALA A 58 5.12 -12.01 -9.34
CA ALA A 58 6.48 -12.51 -9.20
C ALA A 58 7.31 -11.86 -8.06
N ASN A 59 6.79 -10.82 -7.41
CA ASN A 59 7.51 -10.01 -6.43
C ASN A 59 6.62 -9.55 -5.24
N SER A 60 6.08 -10.52 -4.49
CA SER A 60 5.23 -10.24 -3.31
C SER A 60 5.96 -9.48 -2.19
N ALA A 61 7.27 -9.67 -2.06
CA ALA A 61 8.10 -8.90 -1.14
C ALA A 61 8.14 -7.41 -1.55
N GLY A 62 8.35 -7.13 -2.83
CA GLY A 62 8.31 -5.78 -3.38
C GLY A 62 6.93 -5.12 -3.21
N LEU A 63 5.84 -5.88 -3.36
CA LEU A 63 4.49 -5.37 -3.07
C LEU A 63 4.35 -4.96 -1.60
N THR A 64 4.82 -5.81 -0.68
CA THR A 64 4.76 -5.54 0.76
C THR A 64 5.55 -4.29 1.12
N ILE A 65 6.77 -4.14 0.60
CA ILE A 65 7.62 -2.96 0.83
C ILE A 65 6.94 -1.70 0.27
N TYR A 66 6.38 -1.78 -0.94
CA TYR A 66 5.66 -0.67 -1.56
C TYR A 66 4.46 -0.22 -0.71
N LEU A 67 3.62 -1.17 -0.29
CA LEU A 67 2.44 -0.89 0.53
C LEU A 67 2.79 -0.36 1.91
N ALA A 68 3.88 -0.83 2.53
CA ALA A 68 4.36 -0.31 3.81
C ALA A 68 4.82 1.15 3.70
N GLY A 69 5.51 1.52 2.63
CA GLY A 69 5.89 2.91 2.37
C GLY A 69 4.66 3.81 2.22
N LEU A 70 3.65 3.36 1.47
CA LEU A 70 2.39 4.10 1.31
C LEU A 70 1.58 4.18 2.59
N MET A 71 1.57 3.14 3.42
CA MET A 71 0.92 3.17 4.74
C MET A 71 1.51 4.27 5.63
N TYR A 72 2.84 4.45 5.61
CA TYR A 72 3.51 5.50 6.38
C TYR A 72 3.12 6.90 5.92
N GLU A 73 3.12 7.14 4.60
CA GLU A 73 2.65 8.41 4.03
C GLU A 73 1.16 8.67 4.33
N ALA A 74 0.34 7.62 4.30
CA ALA A 74 -1.07 7.69 4.65
C ALA A 74 -1.29 8.05 6.12
N MET A 75 -0.52 7.45 7.01
CA MET A 75 -0.55 7.79 8.43
C MET A 75 -0.24 9.28 8.64
N ARG A 76 0.81 9.79 8.00
CA ARG A 76 1.19 11.20 8.07
C ARG A 76 0.08 12.12 7.59
N ASP A 77 -0.47 11.86 6.41
CA ASP A 77 -1.51 12.71 5.82
C ASP A 77 -2.82 12.66 6.63
N LEU A 78 -3.27 11.47 7.01
CA LEU A 78 -4.54 11.30 7.70
C LEU A 78 -4.50 11.88 9.11
N TYR A 79 -3.37 11.76 9.82
CA TYR A 79 -3.19 12.42 11.12
C TYR A 79 -3.03 13.94 11.01
N HIS A 80 -2.46 14.45 9.91
CA HIS A 80 -2.47 15.88 9.66
C HIS A 80 -3.88 16.41 9.35
N LEU A 81 -4.70 15.66 8.62
CA LEU A 81 -6.09 16.03 8.32
C LEU A 81 -7.00 15.92 9.55
N ASN A 82 -6.79 14.91 10.40
CA ASN A 82 -7.57 14.68 11.60
C ASN A 82 -6.66 14.30 12.79
N PRO A 83 -6.13 15.29 13.52
CA PRO A 83 -5.19 15.05 14.61
C PRO A 83 -5.77 14.34 15.83
N HIS A 84 -7.10 14.37 16.01
CA HIS A 84 -7.76 13.88 17.22
C HIS A 84 -8.57 12.60 17.00
N ASP A 85 -8.88 12.25 15.76
CA ASP A 85 -9.72 11.11 15.40
C ASP A 85 -9.19 10.41 14.14
N GLY A 86 -7.86 10.28 14.08
CA GLY A 86 -7.17 9.55 13.03
C GLY A 86 -7.33 8.02 13.16
N PRO A 87 -7.19 7.27 12.06
CA PRO A 87 -7.32 5.80 12.11
C PRO A 87 -6.18 5.17 12.90
N GLU A 88 -6.52 4.22 13.79
CA GLU A 88 -5.55 3.43 14.55
C GLU A 88 -4.45 2.80 13.66
N PRO A 89 -3.19 2.72 14.11
CA PRO A 89 -2.10 2.13 13.32
C PRO A 89 -2.38 0.70 12.83
N ARG A 90 -3.08 -0.11 13.63
CA ARG A 90 -3.53 -1.45 13.25
C ARG A 90 -4.49 -1.40 12.06
N THR A 91 -5.45 -0.50 12.07
CA THR A 91 -6.41 -0.31 10.97
C THR A 91 -5.70 0.04 9.66
N LEU A 92 -4.66 0.89 9.73
CA LEU A 92 -3.84 1.19 8.56
C LEU A 92 -3.02 -0.03 8.09
N PHE A 93 -2.45 -0.81 8.99
CA PHE A 93 -1.77 -2.06 8.65
C PHE A 93 -2.70 -3.06 7.95
N ASP A 94 -3.89 -3.28 8.49
CA ASP A 94 -4.87 -4.21 7.93
C ASP A 94 -5.37 -3.75 6.55
N ARG A 95 -5.53 -2.44 6.39
CA ARG A 95 -5.94 -1.81 5.12
C ARG A 95 -4.87 -1.88 4.03
N PHE A 96 -3.61 -1.60 4.36
CA PHE A 96 -2.54 -1.50 3.36
C PHE A 96 -1.75 -2.79 3.20
N VAL A 97 -1.32 -3.44 4.29
CA VAL A 97 -0.24 -4.44 4.25
C VAL A 97 -0.73 -5.86 4.47
N ALA A 98 -1.68 -6.09 5.40
CA ALA A 98 -2.04 -7.43 5.87
C ALA A 98 -2.49 -8.39 4.76
N TRP A 99 -3.01 -7.85 3.66
CA TRP A 99 -3.45 -8.63 2.52
C TRP A 99 -2.38 -8.82 1.44
N GLY A 100 -1.33 -7.98 1.39
CA GLY A 100 -0.31 -7.97 0.31
C GLY A 100 0.65 -9.16 0.36
N ALA A 101 0.93 -9.67 1.56
CA ALA A 101 1.67 -10.90 1.76
C ALA A 101 0.73 -12.11 1.59
N ALA A 102 0.47 -12.53 0.35
CA ALA A 102 0.08 -13.91 0.15
C ALA A 102 1.25 -14.75 0.68
N ARG A 103 1.06 -15.45 1.80
CA ARG A 103 1.97 -16.52 2.21
C ARG A 103 1.99 -17.50 1.03
N ARG A 104 2.96 -17.38 0.12
CA ARG A 104 3.25 -18.47 -0.82
C ARG A 104 3.48 -19.66 0.11
N PRO A 105 2.68 -20.73 0.03
CA PRO A 105 3.12 -21.99 0.59
C PRO A 105 4.52 -22.18 0.04
N ILE A 106 5.48 -22.53 0.91
CA ILE A 106 6.75 -23.03 0.43
C ILE A 106 6.34 -24.22 -0.46
N ALA A 107 6.31 -24.01 -1.77
CA ALA A 107 6.13 -25.09 -2.70
C ALA A 107 7.34 -25.96 -2.40
N HIS A 108 7.11 -27.08 -1.73
CA HIS A 108 8.14 -28.09 -1.60
C HIS A 108 8.55 -28.38 -3.03
N ARG A 109 9.74 -27.88 -3.42
CA ARG A 109 10.37 -28.24 -4.68
C ARG A 109 10.40 -29.76 -4.65
N ARG A 110 9.52 -30.41 -5.40
CA ARG A 110 9.62 -31.85 -5.64
C ARG A 110 11.02 -32.02 -6.21
N PRO A 111 11.90 -32.81 -5.58
CA PRO A 111 13.13 -33.18 -6.26
C PRO A 111 12.70 -33.91 -7.52
N ASP A 112 13.09 -33.35 -8.67
CA ASP A 112 12.94 -33.99 -9.96
C ASP A 112 13.53 -35.41 -9.82
N SER A 113 12.68 -36.40 -10.05
CA SER A 113 13.06 -37.80 -9.96
C SER A 113 13.91 -38.14 -11.19
N LEU A 114 15.11 -38.64 -10.91
CA LEU A 114 16.06 -39.42 -11.73
C LEU A 114 15.79 -39.51 -13.24
#